data_AF-A0A8T5FC39-F1
#
_entry.id   AF-A0A8T5FC39-F1
#
_cell.length_a   1.000
_cell.length_b   1.000
_cell.length_c   1.000
_cell.angle_alpha   90.00
_cell.angle_beta   90.00
_cell.angle_gamma   90.00
#
_symmetry.space_group_name_H-M   'P 1'
#
loop_
_entity.id
_entity.type
_entity.pdbx_description
1 polymer ?
#
loop_
_entity_poly.entity_id
_entity_poly.type
_entity_poly.pdbx_seq_one_letter_code
_entity_poly.pdbx_strand_id
1 'polypeptide(L)'
;LEIGVFVNNTASYTETSPGIIDVHIRGHGRKGRKMKLGYHFKDDRFRIESTCGASFDESNLSEQEFEDMDIHLKLHAEKAKQRDVISFTITVSEMENDVEIDRRGLTTIVHLV
;
A
#
# COMPACT_ATOMS: atom_id res chain seq x y z
N LEU A 1 7.48 -8.49 -12.67
CA LEU A 1 6.74 -7.62 -11.75
C LEU A 1 6.78 -8.37 -10.46
N GLU A 2 7.76 -8.01 -9.68
CA GLU A 2 7.96 -8.49 -8.33
C GLU A 2 7.65 -7.27 -7.48
N ILE A 3 6.39 -7.18 -7.03
CA ILE A 3 5.92 -6.14 -6.12
C ILE A 3 5.56 -6.84 -4.83
N GLY A 4 6.01 -6.28 -3.72
CA GLY A 4 5.60 -6.65 -2.39
C GLY A 4 5.13 -5.43 -1.61
N VAL A 5 4.02 -5.60 -0.91
CA VAL A 5 3.58 -4.67 0.13
C VAL A 5 3.86 -5.37 1.45
N PHE A 6 4.59 -4.70 2.32
CA PHE A 6 5.08 -5.24 3.58
C PHE A 6 4.62 -4.38 4.74
N VAL A 7 4.22 -5.03 5.81
CA VAL A 7 3.98 -4.42 7.12
C VAL A 7 4.74 -5.26 8.13
N ASN A 8 5.60 -4.63 8.92
CA ASN A 8 6.51 -5.33 9.83
C ASN A 8 7.29 -6.46 9.12
N ASN A 9 7.82 -6.19 7.92
CA ASN A 9 8.53 -7.16 7.06
C ASN A 9 7.70 -8.37 6.58
N THR A 10 6.39 -8.40 6.81
CA THR A 10 5.50 -9.48 6.39
C THR A 10 4.54 -9.00 5.31
N ALA A 11 4.22 -9.85 4.33
CA ALA A 11 3.30 -9.52 3.23
C ALA A 11 1.95 -10.23 3.41
N SER A 12 0.89 -9.65 2.84
CA SER A 12 -0.48 -10.19 2.77
C SER A 12 -1.24 -10.35 4.10
N TYR A 13 -0.58 -10.77 5.17
CA TYR A 13 -1.13 -10.84 6.52
C TYR A 13 -0.05 -10.48 7.54
N THR A 14 -0.37 -9.66 8.54
CA THR A 14 0.51 -9.40 9.67
C THR A 14 -0.27 -9.14 10.95
N GLU A 15 0.45 -9.26 12.07
CA GLU A 15 -0.01 -8.82 13.38
C GLU A 15 0.84 -7.65 13.86
N THR A 16 0.22 -6.66 14.50
CA THR A 16 0.90 -5.52 15.09
C THR A 16 0.04 -4.87 16.17
N SER A 17 0.64 -4.08 17.05
CA SER A 17 -0.13 -3.28 18.01
C SER A 17 -0.79 -2.07 17.34
N PRO A 18 -1.92 -1.57 17.89
CA PRO A 18 -2.52 -0.30 17.47
C PRO A 18 -1.53 0.87 17.51
N GLY A 19 -1.66 1.81 16.57
CA GLY A 19 -0.74 2.94 16.44
C GLY A 19 -0.63 3.44 15.01
N ILE A 20 0.45 4.15 14.71
CA ILE A 20 0.84 4.46 13.32
C ILE A 20 1.65 3.28 12.80
N ILE A 21 1.14 2.63 11.76
CA ILE A 21 1.72 1.45 11.16
C ILE A 21 2.45 1.87 9.89
N ASP A 22 3.74 1.51 9.80
CA ASP A 22 4.54 1.72 8.59
C ASP A 22 4.21 0.63 7.56
N VAL A 23 3.76 1.06 6.39
CA VAL A 23 3.46 0.20 5.24
C VAL A 23 4.53 0.45 4.18
N HIS A 24 5.42 -0.52 4.03
CA HIS A 24 6.54 -0.46 3.12
C HIS A 24 6.20 -1.13 1.79
N ILE A 25 6.20 -0.35 0.72
CA ILE A 25 5.92 -0.81 -0.62
C ILE A 25 7.24 -0.90 -1.36
N ARG A 26 7.57 -2.10 -1.84
CA ARG A 26 8.74 -2.33 -2.69
C ARG A 26 8.34 -2.99 -4.00
N GLY A 27 9.06 -2.67 -5.05
CA GLY A 27 9.05 -3.54 -6.22
C GLY A 27 9.90 -3.03 -7.36
N HIS A 28 9.85 -3.80 -8.44
CA HIS A 28 10.55 -3.50 -9.68
C HIS A 28 9.69 -3.86 -10.91
N GLY A 29 9.70 -2.97 -11.90
CA GLY A 29 8.96 -3.15 -13.15
C GLY A 29 9.63 -4.16 -14.09
N ARG A 30 8.85 -4.79 -14.97
CA ARG A 30 9.40 -5.75 -15.94
C ARG A 30 10.16 -5.04 -17.06
N LYS A 31 11.35 -5.55 -17.40
CA LYS A 31 12.14 -5.12 -18.58
C LYS A 31 12.48 -3.61 -18.57
N GLY A 32 12.79 -3.06 -17.39
CA GLY A 32 13.15 -1.65 -17.25
C GLY A 32 11.96 -0.68 -17.31
N ARG A 33 10.72 -1.19 -17.30
CA ARG A 33 9.52 -0.35 -17.12
C ARG A 33 9.52 0.24 -15.71
N LYS A 34 9.03 1.47 -15.62
CA LYS A 34 8.91 2.16 -14.33
C LYS A 34 7.64 1.74 -13.63
N MET A 35 7.53 2.07 -12.35
CA MET A 35 6.36 1.80 -11.54
C MET A 35 5.86 3.07 -10.88
N LYS A 36 4.55 3.12 -10.64
CA LYS A 36 3.90 4.26 -10.01
C LYS A 36 2.88 3.77 -8.99
N LEU A 37 2.76 4.50 -7.88
CA LEU A 37 1.67 4.29 -6.94
C LEU A 37 0.34 4.67 -7.64
N GLY A 38 -0.54 3.68 -7.77
CA GLY A 38 -1.77 3.79 -8.54
C GLY A 38 -2.98 4.18 -7.68
N TYR A 39 -4.11 4.35 -8.37
CA TYR A 39 -5.42 4.59 -7.76
C TYR A 39 -6.21 3.29 -7.70
N HIS A 40 -6.90 3.06 -6.58
CA HIS A 40 -7.84 1.95 -6.45
C HIS A 40 -9.06 2.17 -7.34
N PHE A 41 -9.70 3.35 -7.25
CA PHE A 41 -10.89 3.67 -8.04
C PHE A 41 -11.04 5.19 -8.21
N LYS A 42 -11.08 5.68 -9.45
CA LYS A 42 -11.13 7.12 -9.76
C LYS A 42 -10.06 7.90 -8.97
N ASP A 43 -10.48 8.77 -8.05
CA ASP A 43 -9.61 9.61 -7.23
C ASP A 43 -9.22 8.94 -5.89
N ASP A 44 -9.76 7.75 -5.59
CA ASP A 44 -9.44 7.00 -4.37
C ASP A 44 -8.12 6.24 -4.54
N ARG A 45 -7.14 6.58 -3.70
CA ARG A 45 -5.80 5.95 -3.71
C ARG A 45 -5.84 4.53 -3.19
N PHE A 46 -6.52 4.32 -2.07
CA PHE A 46 -6.52 3.06 -1.33
C PHE A 46 -7.94 2.58 -1.09
N ARG A 47 -8.11 1.27 -1.06
CA ARG A 47 -9.30 0.65 -0.47
C ARG A 47 -8.96 0.21 0.94
N ILE A 48 -9.75 0.64 1.92
CA ILE A 48 -9.62 0.22 3.32
C ILE A 48 -10.97 -0.29 3.78
N GLU A 49 -11.00 -1.51 4.32
CA GLU A 49 -12.13 -2.11 5.01
C GLU A 49 -11.64 -2.43 6.43
N SER A 50 -12.29 -1.91 7.48
CA SER A 50 -11.81 -2.14 8.84
C SER A 50 -12.91 -2.14 9.88
N THR A 51 -12.64 -2.78 11.01
CA THR A 51 -13.53 -2.76 12.19
C THR A 51 -13.27 -1.57 13.11
N CYS A 52 -12.27 -0.74 12.80
CA CYS A 52 -11.86 0.44 13.56
C CYS A 52 -11.79 1.70 12.68
N GLY A 53 -11.41 2.84 13.27
CA GLY A 53 -11.02 4.00 12.47
C GLY A 53 -9.61 3.78 11.93
N ALA A 54 -9.48 3.48 10.64
CA ALA A 54 -8.21 3.33 9.95
C ALA A 54 -8.14 4.19 8.67
N SER A 55 -7.01 4.85 8.44
CA SER A 55 -6.80 5.72 7.27
C SER A 55 -5.32 5.86 6.92
N PHE A 56 -4.99 6.02 5.64
CA PHE A 56 -3.63 6.40 5.24
C PHE A 56 -3.41 7.91 5.38
N ASP A 57 -2.19 8.31 5.69
CA ASP A 57 -1.73 9.69 5.51
C ASP A 57 -1.53 9.94 4.01
N GLU A 58 -2.43 10.71 3.41
CA GLU A 58 -2.41 11.03 1.98
C GLU A 58 -1.82 12.41 1.66
N SER A 59 -1.31 13.14 2.67
CA SER A 59 -0.89 14.54 2.53
C SER A 59 0.26 14.77 1.54
N ASN A 60 1.10 13.76 1.31
CA ASN A 60 2.32 13.85 0.48
C ASN A 60 2.58 12.57 -0.32
N LEU A 61 1.54 11.98 -0.93
CA LEU A 61 1.72 10.80 -1.76
C LEU A 61 2.50 11.16 -3.04
N SER A 62 3.56 10.40 -3.32
CA SER A 62 4.31 10.58 -4.57
C SER A 62 3.46 10.21 -5.78
N GLU A 63 3.54 11.03 -6.82
CA GLU A 63 3.01 10.75 -8.17
C GLU A 63 4.11 10.41 -9.18
N GLN A 64 5.35 10.29 -8.70
CA GLN A 64 6.52 10.01 -9.54
C GLN A 64 6.52 8.55 -10.01
N GLU A 65 7.26 8.33 -11.09
CA GLU A 65 7.57 6.99 -11.60
C GLU A 65 8.95 6.56 -11.10
N PHE A 66 9.06 5.30 -10.67
CA PHE A 66 10.23 4.72 -10.05
C PHE A 66 10.76 3.54 -10.88
N GLU A 67 12.06 3.47 -11.15
CA GLU A 67 12.67 2.26 -11.68
C GLU A 67 12.66 1.16 -10.61
N ASP A 68 13.14 1.51 -9.42
CA ASP A 68 13.02 0.74 -8.18
C ASP A 68 12.13 1.50 -7.21
N MET A 69 10.94 0.96 -6.93
CA MET A 69 10.00 1.60 -6.04
C MET A 69 10.32 1.22 -4.60
N ASP A 70 10.48 2.23 -3.75
CA ASP A 70 10.67 2.12 -2.32
C ASP A 70 9.88 3.26 -1.66
N ILE A 71 8.69 2.95 -1.15
CA ILE A 71 7.74 3.94 -0.61
C ILE A 71 7.28 3.49 0.78
N HIS A 72 7.32 4.42 1.72
CA HIS A 72 6.74 4.24 3.05
C HIS A 72 5.44 5.04 3.16
N LEU A 73 4.35 4.34 3.49
CA LEU A 73 3.06 4.95 3.80
C LEU A 73 2.76 4.78 5.29
N LYS A 74 2.07 5.77 5.86
CA LYS A 74 1.61 5.71 7.26
C LYS A 74 0.14 5.34 7.30
N LEU A 75 -0.16 4.18 7.89
CA LEU A 75 -1.52 3.76 8.20
C LEU A 75 -1.84 4.14 9.65
N HIS A 76 -2.74 5.08 9.83
CA HIS A 76 -3.27 5.50 11.12
C HIS A 76 -4.26 4.46 11.65
N ALA A 77 -3.99 3.90 12.83
CA ALA A 77 -4.84 2.97 13.55
C ALA A 77 -4.78 3.21 15.07
N GLU A 78 -4.48 4.42 15.50
CA GLU A 78 -4.23 4.77 16.91
C GLU A 78 -5.47 4.61 17.80
N LYS A 79 -6.67 4.67 17.21
CA LYS A 79 -7.95 4.51 17.92
C LYS A 79 -8.45 3.06 17.92
N ALA A 80 -7.71 2.15 17.31
CA ALA A 80 -8.07 0.75 17.26
C ALA A 80 -7.84 0.06 18.61
N LYS A 81 -8.53 -1.05 18.81
CA LYS A 81 -8.44 -1.92 19.98
C LYS A 81 -7.90 -3.29 19.58
N GLN A 82 -7.50 -4.05 20.57
CA GLN A 82 -7.11 -5.44 20.36
C GLN A 82 -8.26 -6.22 19.68
N ARG A 83 -7.89 -7.07 18.71
CA ARG A 83 -8.77 -7.85 17.81
C ARG A 83 -9.44 -7.07 16.70
N ASP A 84 -9.16 -5.77 16.56
CA ASP A 84 -9.56 -5.07 15.34
C ASP A 84 -8.79 -5.60 14.14
N VAL A 85 -9.45 -5.55 12.98
CA VAL A 85 -8.89 -6.02 11.71
C VAL A 85 -8.98 -4.90 10.69
N ILE A 86 -7.88 -4.69 9.96
CA ILE A 86 -7.79 -3.75 8.84
C ILE A 86 -7.41 -4.56 7.61
N SER A 87 -8.21 -4.47 6.55
CA SER A 87 -7.85 -4.94 5.22
C SER A 87 -7.66 -3.73 4.32
N PHE A 88 -6.47 -3.59 3.74
CA PHE A 88 -6.22 -2.51 2.79
C PHE A 88 -5.65 -3.02 1.49
N THR A 89 -5.90 -2.30 0.40
CA THR A 89 -5.34 -2.61 -0.93
C THR A 89 -4.52 -1.43 -1.43
N ILE A 90 -3.25 -1.70 -1.74
CA ILE A 90 -2.37 -0.78 -2.44
C ILE A 90 -2.37 -1.13 -3.92
N THR A 91 -2.64 -0.15 -4.78
CA THR A 91 -2.54 -0.32 -6.23
C THR A 91 -1.20 0.18 -6.72
N VAL A 92 -0.55 -0.57 -7.59
CA VAL A 92 0.68 -0.16 -8.28
C VAL A 92 0.50 -0.39 -9.78
N SER A 93 0.98 0.56 -10.56
CA SER A 93 0.93 0.53 -12.02
C SER A 93 2.34 0.38 -12.60
N GLU A 94 2.51 -0.44 -13.64
CA GLU A 94 3.70 -0.40 -14.50
C GLU A 94 3.49 0.64 -15.61
N MET A 95 4.46 1.53 -15.76
CA MET A 95 4.45 2.63 -16.71
C MET A 95 5.53 2.41 -17.78
N GLU A 96 5.20 2.72 -19.03
CA GLU A 96 6.13 2.76 -20.16
C GLU A 96 5.82 4.00 -21.01
N ASN A 97 6.78 4.91 -21.15
CA ASN A 97 6.60 6.19 -21.86
C ASN A 97 5.34 6.96 -21.42
N ASP A 98 5.15 7.11 -20.10
CA ASP A 98 3.99 7.76 -19.47
C ASP A 98 2.63 7.08 -19.72
N VAL A 99 2.62 5.86 -20.27
CA VAL A 99 1.41 5.05 -20.47
C VAL A 99 1.37 3.91 -19.45
N GLU A 100 0.22 3.75 -18.79
CA GLU A 100 -0.03 2.60 -17.91
C GLU A 100 -0.20 1.31 -18.75
N ILE A 101 0.67 0.32 -18.51
CA ILE A 101 0.69 -0.94 -19.26
C ILE A 101 0.07 -2.09 -18.44
N ASP A 102 0.27 -2.09 -17.13
CA ASP A 102 -0.30 -3.07 -16.20
C ASP A 102 -0.65 -2.37 -14.88
N ARG A 103 -1.63 -2.90 -14.16
CA ARG A 103 -2.07 -2.40 -12.85
C ARG A 103 -2.43 -3.57 -11.95
N ARG A 104 -1.93 -3.55 -10.72
CA ARG A 104 -2.22 -4.60 -9.73
C ARG A 104 -2.52 -4.03 -8.36
N GLY A 105 -3.59 -4.54 -7.75
CA GLY A 105 -3.90 -4.34 -6.34
C GLY A 105 -3.29 -5.44 -5.48
N LEU A 106 -2.60 -5.07 -4.42
CA LEU A 106 -2.10 -5.98 -3.40
C LEU A 106 -2.82 -5.71 -2.09
N THR A 107 -3.61 -6.69 -1.66
CA THR A 107 -4.35 -6.63 -0.40
C THR A 107 -3.49 -7.16 0.74
N THR A 108 -3.47 -6.44 1.86
CA THR A 108 -2.85 -6.85 3.11
C THR A 108 -3.88 -6.78 4.24
N ILE A 109 -3.91 -7.82 5.06
CA ILE A 109 -4.72 -7.89 6.28
C ILE A 109 -3.81 -7.64 7.48
N VAL A 110 -4.21 -6.72 8.35
CA VAL A 110 -3.55 -6.42 9.61
C VAL A 110 -4.49 -6.78 10.74
N HIS A 111 -4.10 -7.74 11.56
CA HIS A 111 -4.80 -8.08 12.79
C HIS A 111 -4.12 -7.38 13.97
N LEU A 112 -4.88 -6.58 14.70
CA LEU A 112 -4.34 -5.75 15.77
C LEU A 112 -4.34 -6.52 17.09
N VAL A 113 -3.14 -6.74 17.65
CA VAL A 113 -2.91 -7.61 18.83
C VAL A 113 -2.43 -6.86 20.05
#